data_AF-A0A2A2D2S3-F1
#
_entry.id   AF-A0A2A2D2S3-F1
#
_cell.length_a   1.000
_cell.length_b   1.000
_cell.length_c   1.000
_cell.angle_alpha   90.00
_cell.angle_beta   90.00
_cell.angle_gamma   90.00
#
_symmetry.space_group_name_H-M   'P 1'
#
loop_
_entity.id
_entity.type
_entity.pdbx_description
1 polymer ?
#
loop_
_entity_poly.entity_id
_entity_poly.type
_entity_poly.pdbx_seq_one_letter_code
_entity_poly.pdbx_strand_id
1 'polypeptide(L)'
;MAAANAAVVNYHHRLPLTSVFGGGTLSSSDGQRFPVKGKSTTARAMKKYFAGQGLSTYTHVSDQHTTFGTKVIIVTRREAHYMLD
;
A
#
# COMPACT_ATOMS: atom_id res chain seq x y z
N MET A 1 -5.19 7.56 -12.41
CA MET A 1 -4.63 7.38 -11.04
C MET A 1 -3.18 6.92 -11.10
N ALA A 2 -2.87 5.74 -11.65
CA ALA A 2 -1.49 5.22 -11.67
C ALA A 2 -0.46 6.14 -12.35
N ALA A 3 -0.76 6.67 -13.54
CA ALA A 3 0.15 7.56 -14.26
C ALA A 3 0.45 8.88 -13.51
N ALA A 4 -0.53 9.44 -12.81
CA ALA A 4 -0.33 10.66 -12.02
C ALA A 4 0.56 10.39 -10.80
N ASN A 5 0.35 9.26 -10.11
CA ASN A 5 1.24 8.88 -9.00
C ASN A 5 2.67 8.64 -9.50
N ALA A 6 2.82 7.92 -10.61
CA ALA A 6 4.12 7.66 -11.23
C ALA A 6 4.86 8.97 -11.58
N ALA A 7 4.16 9.99 -12.08
CA ALA A 7 4.76 11.28 -12.38
C ALA A 7 5.37 11.95 -11.12
N VAL A 8 4.63 11.95 -10.01
CA VAL A 8 5.10 12.52 -8.73
C VAL A 8 6.26 11.72 -8.14
N VAL A 9 6.14 10.38 -8.12
CA VAL A 9 7.18 9.48 -7.63
C VAL A 9 8.48 9.64 -8.44
N ASN A 10 8.38 9.63 -9.78
CA ASN A 10 9.54 9.80 -10.66
C ASN A 10 10.17 11.18 -10.53
N TYR A 11 9.39 12.22 -10.21
CA TYR A 11 9.95 13.53 -9.89
C TYR A 11 10.71 13.50 -8.57
N HIS A 12 10.11 12.94 -7.51
CA HIS A 12 10.76 12.79 -6.21
C HIS A 12 12.07 12.02 -6.33
N HIS A 13 12.11 10.93 -7.11
CA HIS A 13 13.31 10.10 -7.28
C HIS A 13 14.53 10.85 -7.84
N ARG A 14 14.31 11.96 -8.56
CA ARG A 14 15.37 12.78 -9.16
C ARG A 14 15.87 13.88 -8.22
N LEU A 15 15.28 14.07 -7.04
CA LEU A 15 15.71 15.10 -6.11
C LEU A 15 17.04 14.71 -5.46
N PRO A 16 18.01 15.64 -5.31
CA PRO A 16 19.35 15.29 -4.82
C PRO A 16 19.37 14.58 -3.47
N LEU A 17 18.45 14.94 -2.56
CA LEU A 17 18.40 14.42 -1.19
C LEU A 17 17.94 12.96 -1.11
N THR A 18 17.21 12.45 -2.10
CA THR A 18 16.62 11.11 -2.01
C THR A 18 17.64 10.00 -2.05
N SER A 19 18.79 10.25 -2.68
CA SER A 19 19.93 9.34 -2.72
C SER A 19 20.49 8.99 -1.33
N VAL A 20 20.24 9.84 -0.32
CA VAL A 20 20.61 9.56 1.08
C VAL A 20 19.79 8.40 1.68
N PHE A 21 18.55 8.22 1.20
CA PHE A 21 17.66 7.17 1.69
C PHE A 21 17.82 5.85 0.92
N GLY A 22 18.08 5.92 -0.38
CA GLY A 22 18.24 4.73 -1.21
C GLY A 22 18.40 5.01 -2.69
N GLY A 23 18.60 3.95 -3.47
CA GLY A 23 18.86 4.03 -4.92
C GLY A 23 17.59 4.11 -5.79
N GLY A 24 16.40 3.96 -5.20
CA GLY A 24 15.13 3.91 -5.93
C GLY A 24 14.84 2.53 -6.54
N THR A 25 15.64 1.51 -6.21
CA THR A 25 15.57 0.18 -6.85
C THR A 25 15.04 -0.90 -5.93
N LEU A 26 14.98 -0.63 -4.62
CA LEU A 26 14.41 -1.53 -3.63
C LEU A 26 13.02 -1.06 -3.21
N SER A 27 12.19 -2.01 -2.79
CA SER A 27 10.85 -1.73 -2.27
C SER A 27 10.50 -2.63 -1.11
N SER A 28 9.70 -2.09 -0.19
CA SER A 28 9.00 -2.84 0.86
C SER A 28 7.50 -2.73 0.66
N SER A 29 6.76 -3.69 1.22
CA SER A 29 5.30 -3.71 1.16
C SER A 29 4.71 -3.98 2.53
N ASP A 30 3.54 -3.39 2.81
CA ASP A 30 2.84 -3.56 4.08
C ASP A 30 1.32 -3.63 3.87
N GLY A 31 0.65 -4.47 4.67
CA GLY A 31 -0.79 -4.66 4.69
C GLY A 31 -1.42 -4.08 5.95
N GLN A 32 -1.91 -2.86 5.84
CA GLN A 32 -2.57 -2.16 6.94
C GLN A 32 -4.05 -2.52 7.00
N ARG A 33 -4.59 -2.71 8.21
CA ARG A 33 -5.97 -3.11 8.45
C ARG A 33 -6.74 -1.96 9.09
N PHE A 34 -7.91 -1.64 8.54
CA PHE A 34 -8.77 -0.56 9.04
C PHE A 34 -10.20 -1.04 9.26
N PRO A 35 -10.88 -0.60 10.35
CA PRO A 35 -12.29 -0.86 10.54
C PRO A 35 -13.11 -0.07 9.52
N VAL A 36 -14.21 -0.65 9.04
CA VAL A 36 -15.09 -0.02 8.05
C VAL A 36 -16.53 0.01 8.56
N LYS A 37 -17.22 1.12 8.29
CA LYS A 37 -18.67 1.25 8.43
C LYS A 37 -19.29 1.43 7.04
N GLY A 38 -20.38 0.72 6.76
CA GLY A 38 -21.09 0.81 5.48
C GLY A 38 -20.78 -0.32 4.50
N LYS A 39 -21.34 -0.22 3.29
CA LYS A 39 -21.21 -1.25 2.24
C LYS A 39 -19.84 -1.14 1.57
N SER A 40 -19.14 -2.28 1.46
CA SER A 40 -17.88 -2.39 0.73
C SER A 40 -17.80 -3.76 0.06
N THR A 41 -17.28 -3.78 -1.17
CA THR A 41 -17.07 -5.01 -1.94
C THR A 41 -15.90 -5.84 -1.39
N THR A 42 -14.93 -5.19 -0.75
CA THR A 42 -13.69 -5.80 -0.23
C THR A 42 -13.69 -6.00 1.28
N ALA A 43 -14.56 -5.32 2.03
CA ALA A 43 -14.61 -5.47 3.47
C ALA A 43 -15.17 -6.84 3.89
N ARG A 44 -14.58 -7.46 4.91
CA ARG A 44 -15.06 -8.72 5.50
C ARG A 44 -15.00 -8.66 7.02
N ALA A 45 -15.78 -9.50 7.69
CA ALA A 45 -15.74 -9.62 9.14
C ALA A 45 -14.35 -10.08 9.59
N MET A 46 -13.75 -9.38 10.54
CA MET A 46 -12.43 -9.70 11.07
C MET A 46 -12.40 -9.53 12.59
N LYS A 47 -13.00 -10.51 13.28
CA LYS A 47 -13.19 -10.50 14.74
C LYS A 47 -11.89 -10.41 15.54
N LYS A 48 -10.76 -10.81 14.96
CA LYS A 48 -9.44 -10.71 15.60
C LYS A 48 -9.04 -9.25 15.90
N TYR A 49 -9.43 -8.30 15.05
CA TYR A 49 -9.00 -6.91 15.16
C TYR A 49 -10.16 -5.94 15.34
N PHE A 50 -11.37 -6.28 14.87
CA PHE A 50 -12.51 -5.38 14.86
C PHE A 50 -13.79 -6.09 15.32
N ALA A 51 -14.67 -5.38 16.01
CA ALA A 51 -16.01 -5.86 16.36
C ALA A 51 -16.97 -5.95 15.14
N GLY A 52 -16.50 -5.58 13.95
CA GLY A 52 -17.28 -5.56 12.72
C GLY A 52 -16.46 -5.95 11.49
N GLN A 53 -16.69 -5.25 10.39
CA GLN A 53 -15.94 -5.47 9.16
C GLN A 53 -14.66 -4.63 9.13
N GLY A 54 -13.65 -5.14 8.46
CA GLY A 54 -12.44 -4.38 8.12
C GLY A 54 -12.10 -4.50 6.64
N LEU A 55 -11.29 -3.57 6.16
CA LEU A 55 -10.59 -3.66 4.87
C LEU A 55 -9.08 -3.72 5.12
N SER A 56 -8.35 -4.20 4.12
CA SER A 56 -6.89 -4.11 4.12
C SER A 56 -6.44 -3.20 2.97
N THR A 57 -5.58 -2.24 3.27
CA THR A 57 -4.82 -1.50 2.26
C THR A 57 -3.42 -2.10 2.19
N TYR A 58 -2.99 -2.46 0.99
CA TYR A 58 -1.66 -2.98 0.72
C TYR A 58 -0.88 -1.92 -0.04
N THR A 59 0.25 -1.49 0.52
CA THR A 59 1.05 -0.38 -0.01
C THR A 59 2.46 -0.85 -0.35
N HIS A 60 3.04 -0.29 -1.42
CA HIS A 60 4.44 -0.46 -1.75
C HIS A 60 5.17 0.86 -1.62
N VAL A 61 6.30 0.82 -0.93
CA VAL A 61 7.14 1.97 -0.64
C VAL A 61 8.55 1.69 -1.14
N SER A 62 9.14 2.65 -1.86
CA SER A 62 10.53 2.57 -2.30
C SER A 62 11.50 2.76 -1.13
N ASP A 63 12.74 2.35 -1.29
CA ASP A 63 13.85 2.72 -0.39
C ASP A 63 14.08 4.24 -0.28
N GLN A 64 13.58 5.03 -1.24
CA GLN A 64 13.50 6.50 -1.14
C GLN A 64 12.24 7.04 -0.41
N HIS A 65 11.52 6.18 0.33
CA HIS A 65 10.32 6.51 1.11
C HIS A 65 9.11 7.06 0.32
N THR A 66 9.01 6.79 -0.98
CA THR A 66 7.82 7.14 -1.77
C THR A 66 6.84 5.99 -1.87
N THR A 67 5.55 6.24 -1.68
CA THR A 67 4.50 5.24 -1.91
C THR A 67 4.11 5.23 -3.39
N PHE A 68 4.47 4.17 -4.10
CA PHE A 68 4.22 4.07 -5.55
C PHE A 68 3.06 3.13 -5.89
N GLY A 69 2.71 2.21 -4.98
CA GLY A 69 1.60 1.28 -5.14
C GLY A 69 0.65 1.32 -3.95
N THR A 70 -0.66 1.29 -4.21
CA THR A 70 -1.68 1.12 -3.16
C THR A 70 -2.86 0.33 -3.73
N LYS A 71 -3.26 -0.72 -3.01
CA LYS A 71 -4.38 -1.58 -3.39
C LYS A 71 -5.28 -1.83 -2.18
N VAL A 72 -6.59 -1.86 -2.39
CA VAL A 72 -7.53 -2.31 -1.37
C VAL A 72 -7.78 -3.80 -1.61
N ILE A 73 -7.38 -4.63 -0.65
CA ILE A 73 -7.51 -6.08 -0.71
C ILE A 73 -8.52 -6.57 0.32
N ILE A 74 -8.98 -7.81 0.12
CA ILE A 74 -9.88 -8.46 1.08
C ILE A 74 -9.10 -8.76 2.35
N VAL A 75 -9.57 -8.21 3.48
CA VAL A 75 -8.85 -8.24 4.77
C VAL A 75 -8.50 -9.64 5.27
N THR A 76 -9.26 -10.67 4.87
CA THR A 76 -9.06 -12.07 5.27
C THR A 76 -8.12 -12.85 4.37
N ARG A 77 -7.64 -12.27 3.25
CA ARG A 77 -6.66 -12.93 2.37
C ARG A 77 -5.24 -12.70 2.87
N ARG A 78 -4.34 -13.63 2.55
CA ARG A 78 -2.91 -13.49 2.80
C ARG A 78 -2.33 -12.43 1.87
N GLU A 79 -1.58 -11.50 2.44
CA GLU A 79 -0.99 -10.35 1.74
C GLU A 79 0.08 -10.76 0.71
N ALA A 80 0.77 -11.89 0.94
CA ALA A 80 1.84 -12.38 0.06
C ALA A 80 1.43 -12.54 -1.42
N HIS A 81 0.16 -12.82 -1.70
CA HIS A 81 -0.35 -12.91 -3.08
C HIS A 81 -0.38 -11.58 -3.82
N TYR A 82 -0.25 -10.46 -3.11
CA TYR A 82 -0.33 -9.11 -3.67
C TYR A 82 1.04 -8.46 -3.86
N MET A 83 2.14 -9.13 -3.47
CA MET A 83 3.50 -8.57 -3.53
C MET A 83 4.02 -8.34 -4.96
N LEU A 84 3.57 -9.14 -5.92
CA LEU A 84 4.08 -9.16 -7.31
C LEU A 84 3.14 -8.50 -8.33
N ASP A 85 1.98 -8.04 -7.88
CA ASP A 85 0.93 -7.46 -8.72
C ASP A 85 1.03 -5.93 -8.71
#